data_AF-A0A9E4GKG9-F1
#
_entry.id   AF-A0A9E4GKG9-F1
#
_cell.length_a   1.000
_cell.length_b   1.000
_cell.length_c   1.000
_cell.angle_alpha   90.00
_cell.angle_beta   90.00
_cell.angle_gamma   90.00
#
_symmetry.space_group_name_H-M   'P 1'
#
loop_
_entity.id
_entity.type
_entity.pdbx_description
1 polymer ?
#
loop_
_entity_poly.entity_id
_entity_poly.type
_entity_poly.pdbx_seq_one_letter_code
_entity_poly.pdbx_strand_id
1 'polypeptide(L)' 'MIVSKDADFRHLGFTYGPPPKIVWIRRGNCSTREIELLLRERYDDILTFYENEREVVLALA' A
#
# COMPACT_ATOMS: atom_id res chain seq x y z
N MET A 1 5.26 8.06 0.19
CA MET A 1 4.44 6.82 0.20
C MET A 1 3.37 6.96 -0.87
N ILE A 2 3.13 5.93 -1.65
CA ILE A 2 2.14 5.86 -2.73
C ILE A 2 1.10 4.83 -2.34
N VAL A 3 -0.19 5.13 -2.48
CA VAL A 3 -1.29 4.17 -2.27
C VAL A 3 -1.95 3.92 -3.62
N SER A 4 -1.97 2.67 -4.07
CA SER A 4 -2.53 2.32 -5.38
C SER A 4 -3.12 0.91 -5.38
N LYS A 5 -4.14 0.71 -6.22
CA LYS A 5 -4.66 -0.63 -6.57
C LYS A 5 -3.92 -1.23 -7.77
N ASP A 6 -3.20 -0.41 -8.51
CA ASP A 6 -2.48 -0.81 -9.70
C ASP A 6 -1.22 -1.59 -9.35
N ALA A 7 -1.07 -2.76 -9.98
CA ALA A 7 0.06 -3.67 -9.77
C ALA A 7 1.38 -3.12 -10.32
N ASP A 8 1.33 -2.17 -11.25
CA ASP A 8 2.53 -1.56 -11.85
C ASP A 8 3.34 -0.80 -10.80
N PHE A 9 2.68 -0.17 -9.83
CA PHE A 9 3.35 0.49 -8.71
C PHE A 9 4.10 -0.52 -7.84
N ARG A 10 3.51 -1.68 -7.55
CA ARG A 10 4.22 -2.75 -6.84
C ARG A 10 5.51 -3.12 -7.57
N HIS A 11 5.46 -3.27 -8.89
CA HIS A 11 6.65 -3.57 -9.70
C HIS A 11 7.71 -2.47 -9.56
N LEU A 12 7.31 -1.21 -9.68
CA LEU A 12 8.21 -0.06 -9.53
C LEU A 12 8.90 -0.05 -8.16
N GLY A 13 8.18 -0.34 -7.07
CA GLY A 13 8.78 -0.44 -5.73
C GLY A 13 9.92 -1.46 -5.69
N PHE A 14 9.70 -2.67 -6.20
CA PHE A 14 10.74 -3.69 -6.26
C PHE A 14 11.92 -3.32 -7.17
N THR A 15 11.67 -2.61 -8.27
CA THR A 15 12.72 -2.21 -9.22
C THR A 15 13.63 -1.10 -8.67
N TYR A 16 13.07 -0.11 -7.97
CA TYR A 16 13.82 1.05 -7.48
C TYR A 16 14.32 0.90 -6.03
N GLY A 17 13.85 -0.12 -5.30
CA GLY A 17 14.12 -0.24 -3.86
C GLY A 17 13.50 0.92 -3.06
N PRO A 18 13.86 1.10 -1.78
CA PRO A 18 13.57 2.34 -1.06
C PRO A 18 14.22 3.51 -1.81
N PRO A 19 13.57 4.67 -2.03
CA PRO A 19 12.60 5.31 -1.12
C PRO A 19 11.08 5.24 -1.44
N PRO A 20 10.54 4.77 -2.58
CA PRO A 20 9.09 4.68 -2.75
C PRO A 20 8.47 3.56 -1.90
N LYS A 21 7.85 3.92 -0.77
CA LYS A 21 6.95 3.04 -0.02
C LYS A 21 5.59 2.93 -0.70
N ILE A 22 5.11 1.72 -0.94
CA ILE A 22 3.90 1.45 -1.73
C ILE A 22 2.90 0.65 -0.91
N VAL A 23 1.72 1.22 -0.70
CA VAL A 23 0.56 0.51 -0.15
C VAL A 23 -0.28 0.03 -1.32
N TRP A 24 -0.31 -1.29 -1.52
CA TRP A 24 -1.01 -1.93 -2.63
C TRP A 24 -2.36 -2.49 -2.17
N ILE A 25 -3.46 -1.94 -2.69
CA ILE A 25 -4.82 -2.37 -2.38
C ILE A 25 -5.20 -3.54 -3.30
N ARG A 26 -5.37 -4.73 -2.72
CA ARG A 26 -5.68 -5.98 -3.43
C ARG A 26 -7.18 -6.31 -3.45
N ARG A 27 -8.02 -5.28 -3.61
CA ARG A 27 -9.48 -5.44 -3.77
C ARG A 27 -9.87 -5.46 -5.24
N GLY A 28 -10.84 -6.31 -5.59
CA GLY A 28 -11.52 -6.31 -6.89
C GLY A 28 -12.41 -5.07 -7.06
N ASN A 29 -13.56 -5.18 -7.72
CA ASN A 29 -14.50 -4.05 -7.76
C ASN A 29 -14.94 -3.69 -6.35
N CYS A 30 -14.62 -2.48 -5.92
CA CYS A 30 -14.97 -1.94 -4.62
C CYS A 30 -15.22 -0.44 -4.80
N SER A 31 -16.15 0.08 -4.02
CA SER A 31 -16.42 1.51 -3.93
C SER A 31 -15.26 2.24 -3.26
N THR A 32 -15.17 3.54 -3.50
CA THR A 32 -14.24 4.41 -2.78
C THR A 32 -14.45 4.34 -1.26
N ARG A 33 -15.69 4.12 -0.80
CA ARG A 33 -16.02 3.98 0.62
C ARG A 33 -15.42 2.71 1.23
N GLU A 34 -15.44 1.60 0.51
CA GLU A 34 -14.80 0.36 0.97
C GLU A 34 -13.28 0.51 1.06
N ILE A 35 -12.66 1.23 0.11
CA ILE A 35 -11.23 1.56 0.16
C ILE A 35 -10.93 2.44 1.37
N GLU A 36 -11.74 3.47 1.62
CA GLU A 36 -11.57 4.34 2.78
C GLU A 36 -11.65 3.56 4.10
N LEU A 37 -12.66 2.70 4.25
CA LEU A 37 -12.82 1.85 5.43
C LEU A 37 -11.61 0.93 5.61
N LEU A 38 -11.16 0.27 4.55
CA LEU A 38 -9.96 -0.57 4.57
C LEU A 38 -8.72 0.22 5.05
N LEU A 39 -8.51 1.42 4.54
CA LEU A 39 -7.37 2.25 4.94
C LEU A 39 -7.47 2.70 6.40
N ARG A 40 -8.67 2.99 6.90
CA ARG A 40 -8.91 3.35 8.30
C ARG A 40 -8.71 2.16 9.23
N GLU A 41 -9.23 0.99 8.86
CA GLU A 41 -9.09 -0.26 9.63
C GLU A 41 -7.64 -0.74 9.71
N ARG A 42 -6.84 -0.48 8.67
CA ARG A 42 -5.44 -0.90 8.58
C ARG A 42 -4.45 0.23 8.85
N TYR A 43 -4.90 1.31 9.50
CA TYR A 43 -4.08 2.50 9.76
C TYR A 43 -2.80 2.17 10.54
N ASP A 44 -2.89 1.34 11.57
CA ASP A 44 -1.74 0.96 12.39
C ASP A 44 -0.69 0.15 11.60
N ASP A 45 -1.13 -0.70 10.67
CA ASP A 45 -0.22 -1.43 9.78
C ASP A 45 0.48 -0.48 8.81
N ILE A 46 -0.25 0.51 8.28
CA ILE A 46 0.30 1.53 7.39
C ILE A 46 1.34 2.37 8.15
N LEU A 47 1.08 2.71 9.41
CA LEU A 47 2.03 3.44 10.25
C LEU A 47 3.29 2.62 10.53
N THR A 48 3.13 1.36 10.94
CA THR A 48 4.24 0.42 11.16
C THR A 48 5.08 0.24 9.90
N PHE A 49 4.42 0.07 8.75
CA PHE A 49 5.07 0.00 7.45
C PHE A 49 5.81 1.29 7.10
N TYR A 50 5.25 2.46 7.43
CA TYR A 50 5.88 3.75 7.18
C TYR A 50 7.18 3.91 7.98
N GLU A 51 7.21 3.45 9.23
CA GLU A 51 8.40 3.51 10.08
C GLU A 51 9.49 2.51 9.67
N ASN A 52 9.14 1.41 8.99
CA ASN A 52 10.10 0.38 8.58
C ASN A 52 10.90 0.77 7.33
N GLU A 53 12.15 1.18 7.48
CA GLU A 53 13.01 1.64 6.37
C GLU A 53 13.32 0.60 5.29
N ARG A 54 13.15 -0.70 5.59
CA ARG A 54 13.49 -1.80 4.68
C ARG A 54 12.29 -2.27 3.86
N GLU A 55 11.09 -2.02 4.34
CA GLU A 55 9.88 -2.44 3.66
C GLU A 55 9.49 -1.46 2.55
N VAL A 56 9.24 -2.04 1.37
CA VAL A 56 8.93 -1.30 0.15
C VAL A 56 7.46 -1.43 -0.25
N VAL A 57 6.82 -2.58 0.06
CA VAL A 57 5.43 -2.86 -0.32
C VAL A 57 4.64 -3.42 0.86
N LEU A 58 3.51 -2.78 1.18
CA LEU A 58 2.47 -3.29 2.07
C LEU A 58 1.24 -3.67 1.25
N ALA A 59 0.78 -4.91 1.35
CA ALA A 59 -0.42 -5.37 0.65
C ALA A 59 -1.63 -5.41 1.58
N LEU A 60 -2.67 -4.63 1.26
CA LEU A 60 -3.94 -4.61 2.00
C LEU A 60 -5.00 -5.38 1.20
N ALA A 61 -5.50 -6.47 1.76
CA ALA A 61 -6.48 -7.34 1.11
C ALA A 61 -7.89 -6.89 1.38
#